data_AF-A0A6J0GWE1-F1
#
_entry.id   AF-A0A6J0GWE1-F1
#
_cell.length_a   1.000
_cell.length_b   1.000
_cell.length_c   1.000
_cell.angle_alpha   90.00
_cell.angle_beta   90.00
_cell.angle_gamma   90.00
#
_symmetry.space_group_name_H-M   'P 1'
#
loop_
_entity.id
_entity.type
_entity.pdbx_description
1 polymer ?
#
loop_
_entity_poly.entity_id
_entity_poly.type
_entity_poly.pdbx_seq_one_letter_code
_entity_poly.pdbx_strand_id
1 'polypeptide(L)'
;MGRPRKESAGTSSPRAATTASKTAPAAPPPSTSATRAKATIAGSRSQCAPAAKATTPSQGRGRKADSAQPRPTASCGARGDAGDQSRAPPRNSSTTQRKLSDAKAAAGLARPDPCLQKQPGADPNKALDRFLPPVKSQDIPRVEKETRGQWSNPKWYEMRENRITASVASKIANSRFANGKTDEVPQSYLKAVVNPGPGVQTPAMSWGIRNEKAAVQAYEQKARAVGKPVKVEDCGLFIHPDKKWLAASPDGVIKEETTGKDLGLLEVKCPYKHRNRTVREACKDKDFCLEVDGDSYALKKNHGYFTQVQCQLATAGFERADFVVHTKKETAVVPVQFDAEFWRKTEPKLEKFYSEAVVPHLEQKAGGSAWAKEE
;
A
#
# COMPACT_ATOMS: atom_id res chain seq x y z
N MET A 1 -0.63 31.61 -67.98
CA MET A 1 -1.42 32.75 -68.47
C MET A 1 -2.04 33.46 -67.27
N GLY A 2 -1.63 34.70 -66.98
CA GLY A 2 -2.37 35.65 -66.11
C GLY A 2 -2.07 35.68 -64.59
N ARG A 3 -1.21 36.61 -64.17
CA ARG A 3 -1.37 37.45 -62.94
C ARG A 3 -2.29 38.65 -63.29
N PRO A 4 -2.73 39.62 -62.41
CA PRO A 4 -2.47 39.89 -60.98
C PRO A 4 -3.64 40.49 -60.11
N ARG A 5 -3.35 40.75 -58.81
CA ARG A 5 -3.68 41.91 -57.90
C ARG A 5 -5.12 42.44 -57.71
N LYS A 6 -5.52 42.66 -56.43
CA LYS A 6 -5.52 43.99 -55.75
C LYS A 6 -5.83 43.92 -54.24
N GLU A 7 -5.11 44.73 -53.45
CA GLU A 7 -5.38 45.09 -52.06
C GLU A 7 -6.43 46.22 -51.97
N SER A 8 -7.10 46.37 -50.81
CA SER A 8 -7.36 47.67 -50.19
C SER A 8 -7.74 47.56 -48.71
N ALA A 9 -7.20 48.50 -47.94
CA ALA A 9 -7.19 48.63 -46.50
C ALA A 9 -8.52 49.04 -45.83
N GLY A 10 -8.58 48.86 -44.51
CA GLY A 10 -9.60 49.42 -43.63
C GLY A 10 -9.08 49.58 -42.19
N THR A 11 -8.65 50.79 -41.88
CA THR A 11 -8.16 51.30 -40.59
C THR A 11 -9.31 51.48 -39.59
N SER A 12 -9.12 51.18 -38.30
CA SER A 12 -9.74 51.96 -37.21
C SER A 12 -9.05 51.72 -35.85
N SER A 13 -8.83 52.84 -35.15
CA SER A 13 -8.16 53.03 -33.86
C SER A 13 -9.16 53.06 -32.68
N PRO A 14 -8.70 53.11 -31.40
CA PRO A 14 -9.41 52.59 -30.23
C PRO A 14 -9.97 53.65 -29.25
N ARG A 15 -10.90 53.24 -28.37
CA ARG A 15 -11.26 53.82 -27.04
C ARG A 15 -12.39 52.97 -26.42
N ALA A 16 -12.63 52.84 -25.12
CA ALA A 16 -12.06 53.39 -23.90
C ALA A 16 -12.34 52.41 -22.73
N ALA A 17 -11.52 52.47 -21.69
CA ALA A 17 -11.70 51.76 -20.43
C ALA A 17 -12.76 52.44 -19.53
N THR A 18 -13.53 51.63 -18.81
CA THR A 18 -14.31 52.07 -17.65
C THR A 18 -14.02 51.16 -16.47
N THR A 19 -13.63 51.77 -15.37
CA THR A 19 -13.35 51.20 -14.06
C THR A 19 -14.64 50.79 -13.35
N ALA A 20 -14.63 49.64 -12.66
CA ALA A 20 -15.59 49.33 -11.61
C ALA A 20 -14.94 48.50 -10.49
N SER A 21 -15.34 48.83 -9.27
CA SER A 21 -14.59 48.70 -8.03
C SER A 21 -14.68 47.34 -7.36
N LYS A 22 -13.64 47.01 -6.59
CA LYS A 22 -13.57 45.90 -5.63
C LYS A 22 -14.57 46.10 -4.48
N THR A 23 -15.36 45.06 -4.19
CA THR A 23 -16.05 44.90 -2.90
C THR A 23 -16.00 43.43 -2.47
N ALA A 24 -15.61 43.19 -1.21
CA ALA A 24 -15.45 41.87 -0.59
C ALA A 24 -16.80 41.17 -0.33
N PRO A 25 -16.86 39.82 -0.32
CA PRO A 25 -18.05 39.10 0.12
C PRO A 25 -18.16 39.07 1.66
N ALA A 26 -19.30 39.53 2.15
CA ALA A 26 -19.69 39.55 3.56
C ALA A 26 -20.05 38.16 4.10
N ALA A 27 -19.75 37.96 5.40
CA ALA A 27 -20.10 36.78 6.18
C ALA A 27 -21.62 36.60 6.37
N PRO A 28 -22.11 35.36 6.54
CA PRO A 28 -23.53 35.10 6.81
C PRO A 28 -23.92 35.53 8.25
N PRO A 29 -25.15 36.02 8.48
CA PRO A 29 -25.58 36.51 9.78
C PRO A 29 -25.87 35.37 10.79
N PRO A 30 -25.75 35.63 12.10
CA PRO A 30 -26.10 34.66 13.13
C PRO A 30 -27.62 34.58 13.31
N SER A 31 -28.14 33.36 13.39
CA SER A 31 -29.53 33.10 13.79
C SER A 31 -29.64 33.08 15.31
N THR A 32 -30.19 34.16 15.88
CA THR A 32 -30.71 34.18 17.25
C THR A 32 -32.20 34.49 17.20
N SER A 33 -33.00 33.58 17.75
CA SER A 33 -34.32 33.90 18.27
C SER A 33 -34.50 33.08 19.53
N ALA A 34 -34.39 33.77 20.66
CA ALA A 34 -34.77 33.30 21.97
C ALA A 34 -36.23 33.69 22.21
N THR A 35 -37.05 32.80 22.76
CA THR A 35 -38.03 33.21 23.76
C THR A 35 -38.21 32.13 24.82
N ARG A 36 -38.26 32.64 26.04
CA ARG A 36 -38.20 32.02 27.35
C ARG A 36 -39.62 31.87 27.88
N ALA A 37 -39.91 30.77 28.57
CA ALA A 37 -40.95 30.72 29.59
C ALA A 37 -40.35 30.10 30.87
N LYS A 38 -40.39 30.90 31.94
CA LYS A 38 -40.08 30.54 33.33
C LYS A 38 -41.31 29.86 33.95
N ALA A 39 -41.09 28.84 34.78
CA ALA A 39 -41.80 28.67 36.05
C ALA A 39 -40.94 27.88 37.03
N THR A 40 -41.02 28.27 38.30
CA THR A 40 -40.13 28.00 39.42
C THR A 40 -40.70 26.97 40.41
N ILE A 41 -39.80 26.12 40.93
CA ILE A 41 -39.57 25.70 42.33
C ILE A 41 -40.72 25.05 43.14
N ALA A 42 -40.51 23.78 43.50
CA ALA A 42 -40.46 23.20 44.88
C ALA A 42 -39.92 21.76 44.71
N GLY A 43 -38.96 21.20 45.44
CA GLY A 43 -38.50 21.45 46.81
C GLY A 43 -38.71 20.16 47.61
N SER A 44 -37.72 19.25 47.66
CA SER A 44 -37.48 18.35 48.80
C SER A 44 -36.15 17.61 48.65
N ARG A 45 -35.22 17.94 49.55
CA ARG A 45 -34.02 17.19 49.90
C ARG A 45 -34.40 16.10 50.90
N SER A 46 -33.68 14.98 50.87
CA SER A 46 -33.30 14.24 52.08
C SER A 46 -32.01 13.45 51.80
N GLN A 47 -30.97 13.73 52.57
CA GLN A 47 -29.73 12.95 52.70
C GLN A 47 -29.75 12.24 54.06
N CYS A 48 -29.17 11.03 54.14
CA CYS A 48 -28.21 10.55 55.16
C CYS A 48 -28.29 9.02 55.37
N ALA A 49 -27.33 8.28 54.79
CA ALA A 49 -26.26 7.47 55.43
C ALA A 49 -26.59 6.37 56.51
N PRO A 50 -25.64 5.49 56.90
CA PRO A 50 -25.78 4.03 56.79
C PRO A 50 -25.68 3.26 58.13
N ALA A 51 -25.86 1.94 58.10
CA ALA A 51 -25.61 1.05 59.24
C ALA A 51 -24.61 -0.07 58.90
N ALA A 52 -23.67 -0.28 59.82
CA ALA A 52 -22.54 -1.19 59.76
C ALA A 52 -22.79 -2.54 60.46
N LYS A 53 -21.95 -3.55 60.13
CA LYS A 53 -21.27 -4.55 61.01
C LYS A 53 -20.66 -5.64 60.10
N ALA A 54 -19.33 -5.73 59.93
CA ALA A 54 -18.36 -6.48 60.74
C ALA A 54 -18.84 -7.92 61.05
N THR A 55 -18.13 -9.00 60.72
CA THR A 55 -16.98 -9.51 61.50
C THR A 55 -16.27 -10.67 60.76
N THR A 56 -14.94 -10.62 60.67
CA THR A 56 -14.02 -11.77 60.47
C THR A 56 -13.61 -12.36 61.84
N PRO A 57 -13.22 -13.64 61.92
CA PRO A 57 -11.79 -13.94 62.16
C PRO A 57 -11.31 -15.20 61.38
N SER A 58 -10.12 -15.25 60.78
CA SER A 58 -8.73 -15.30 61.29
C SER A 58 -8.18 -16.73 61.45
N GLN A 59 -7.02 -16.96 60.79
CA GLN A 59 -5.90 -17.86 61.14
C GLN A 59 -6.15 -19.39 61.15
N GLY A 60 -5.26 -20.26 60.68
CA GLY A 60 -3.90 -20.14 60.13
C GLY A 60 -3.24 -21.53 60.00
N ARG A 61 -2.07 -21.58 59.35
CA ARG A 61 -1.01 -22.65 59.36
C ARG A 61 -1.44 -24.07 58.94
N GLY A 62 -0.67 -24.89 58.22
CA GLY A 62 0.69 -24.83 57.69
C GLY A 62 1.07 -26.16 57.00
N ARG A 63 2.05 -26.08 56.09
CA ARG A 63 3.12 -27.04 55.66
C ARG A 63 2.91 -28.57 55.52
N LYS A 64 3.62 -29.06 54.47
CA LYS A 64 4.17 -30.41 54.10
C LYS A 64 3.25 -31.27 53.22
N ALA A 65 3.60 -31.54 51.95
CA ALA A 65 4.65 -32.42 51.40
C ALA A 65 4.36 -33.91 51.71
N ASP A 66 3.97 -34.70 50.70
CA ASP A 66 4.86 -35.69 50.09
C ASP A 66 4.25 -36.40 48.86
N SER A 67 5.18 -36.97 48.12
CA SER A 67 5.19 -37.76 46.88
C SER A 67 4.35 -39.06 46.83
N ALA A 68 3.91 -39.44 45.61
CA ALA A 68 3.87 -40.84 45.11
C ALA A 68 3.49 -40.90 43.61
N GLN A 69 4.38 -41.47 42.79
CA GLN A 69 4.11 -42.04 41.45
C GLN A 69 3.57 -43.50 41.58
N PRO A 70 3.56 -44.37 40.54
CA PRO A 70 2.71 -44.41 39.33
C PRO A 70 2.11 -45.82 38.98
N ARG A 71 1.16 -45.85 38.02
CA ARG A 71 0.78 -46.96 37.08
C ARG A 71 0.24 -48.28 37.71
N PRO A 72 -0.43 -49.24 36.99
CA PRO A 72 -0.08 -49.73 35.64
C PRO A 72 -1.18 -50.29 34.68
N THR A 73 -0.76 -50.49 33.42
CA THR A 73 -1.01 -51.60 32.45
C THR A 73 -2.39 -52.21 32.13
N ALA A 74 -2.68 -52.31 30.81
CA ALA A 74 -2.89 -53.55 30.01
C ALA A 74 -2.92 -53.13 28.51
N SER A 75 -2.15 -53.59 27.50
CA SER A 75 -1.73 -54.94 27.02
C SER A 75 -2.94 -55.81 26.68
N CYS A 76 -3.17 -56.49 25.56
CA CYS A 76 -2.49 -56.98 24.35
C CYS A 76 -3.66 -57.26 23.35
N GLY A 77 -3.55 -57.52 22.05
CA GLY A 77 -2.47 -57.93 21.17
C GLY A 77 -3.06 -58.81 20.04
N ALA A 78 -2.40 -58.78 18.88
CA ALA A 78 -2.21 -59.90 17.93
C ALA A 78 -3.41 -60.40 17.09
N ARG A 79 -3.28 -60.90 15.85
CA ARG A 79 -2.15 -61.25 14.94
C ARG A 79 -2.75 -61.57 13.55
N GLY A 80 -2.03 -61.22 12.46
CA GLY A 80 -1.58 -62.18 11.42
C GLY A 80 -2.46 -62.15 10.16
N ASP A 81 -2.01 -62.38 8.92
CA ASP A 81 -0.72 -62.81 8.38
C ASP A 81 -0.70 -62.58 6.83
N ALA A 82 0.46 -62.84 6.22
CA ALA A 82 1.00 -62.75 4.85
C ALA A 82 0.09 -62.90 3.61
N GLY A 83 0.50 -62.56 2.37
CA GLY A 83 1.79 -62.27 1.71
C GLY A 83 1.49 -62.13 0.19
N ASP A 84 2.37 -62.10 -0.81
CA ASP A 84 3.78 -61.77 -1.03
C ASP A 84 3.99 -61.81 -2.58
N GLN A 85 5.05 -61.16 -3.06
CA GLN A 85 5.83 -61.40 -4.31
C GLN A 85 5.45 -60.83 -5.70
N SER A 86 6.36 -59.93 -6.12
CA SER A 86 7.28 -60.06 -7.28
C SER A 86 6.95 -59.32 -8.60
N ARG A 87 7.94 -58.50 -9.05
CA ARG A 87 8.87 -58.80 -10.17
C ARG A 87 9.19 -57.58 -11.06
N ALA A 88 10.48 -57.34 -11.26
CA ALA A 88 11.10 -56.67 -12.43
C ALA A 88 12.04 -57.70 -13.10
N PRO A 89 12.79 -57.42 -14.20
CA PRO A 89 12.58 -56.65 -15.44
C PRO A 89 12.71 -57.58 -16.69
N PRO A 90 13.00 -57.11 -17.93
CA PRO A 90 14.41 -57.08 -18.39
C PRO A 90 14.79 -55.98 -19.43
N ARG A 91 16.10 -55.95 -19.72
CA ARG A 91 16.86 -55.16 -20.71
C ARG A 91 16.48 -55.46 -22.18
N ASN A 92 16.79 -54.51 -23.07
CA ASN A 92 17.27 -54.82 -24.42
C ASN A 92 18.35 -53.82 -24.87
N SER A 93 19.33 -54.36 -25.60
CA SER A 93 20.53 -53.69 -26.12
C SER A 93 20.81 -54.16 -27.56
N SER A 94 21.08 -53.24 -28.47
CA SER A 94 21.80 -53.40 -29.76
C SER A 94 22.43 -52.03 -30.06
N THR A 95 23.75 -51.82 -29.98
CA THR A 95 24.87 -52.21 -30.87
C THR A 95 24.67 -51.85 -32.35
N THR A 96 25.28 -50.72 -32.76
CA THR A 96 25.99 -50.62 -34.05
C THR A 96 27.36 -49.96 -33.79
N GLN A 97 28.37 -50.50 -34.46
CA GLN A 97 29.80 -50.35 -34.18
C GLN A 97 30.44 -49.04 -34.68
N ARG A 98 31.50 -48.65 -33.95
CA ARG A 98 32.80 -48.07 -34.37
C ARG A 98 32.88 -47.15 -35.61
N LYS A 99 33.47 -45.96 -35.39
CA LYS A 99 34.80 -45.66 -35.96
C LYS A 99 35.55 -44.61 -35.11
N LEU A 100 36.69 -45.01 -34.57
CA LEU A 100 37.79 -44.13 -34.15
C LEU A 100 38.64 -43.83 -35.39
N SER A 101 39.04 -42.57 -35.55
CA SER A 101 40.29 -42.22 -36.24
C SER A 101 40.77 -40.84 -35.79
N ASP A 102 41.85 -40.89 -35.02
CA ASP A 102 43.07 -40.09 -35.15
C ASP A 102 43.06 -38.58 -34.91
N ALA A 103 43.80 -38.23 -33.87
CA ALA A 103 44.38 -36.94 -33.61
C ALA A 103 45.25 -36.49 -34.80
N LYS A 104 45.09 -35.23 -35.21
CA LYS A 104 46.16 -34.48 -35.85
C LYS A 104 46.12 -33.03 -35.38
N ALA A 105 47.19 -32.66 -34.67
CA ALA A 105 47.49 -31.31 -34.27
C ALA A 105 47.55 -30.37 -35.48
N ALA A 106 46.96 -29.19 -35.35
CA ALA A 106 47.30 -28.03 -36.16
C ALA A 106 47.17 -26.77 -35.29
N ALA A 107 48.32 -26.15 -35.05
CA ALA A 107 48.45 -24.85 -34.43
C ALA A 107 47.75 -23.78 -35.28
N GLY A 108 47.08 -22.83 -34.62
CA GLY A 108 46.37 -21.74 -35.29
C GLY A 108 46.01 -20.61 -34.34
N LEU A 109 47.01 -19.76 -34.05
CA LEU A 109 46.94 -18.32 -33.75
C LEU A 109 45.67 -17.81 -33.03
N ALA A 110 45.80 -17.69 -31.70
CA ALA A 110 44.92 -16.87 -30.88
C ALA A 110 45.01 -15.39 -31.32
N ARG A 111 43.86 -14.81 -31.68
CA ARG A 111 43.68 -13.36 -31.72
C ARG A 111 43.37 -12.87 -30.30
N PRO A 112 43.92 -11.74 -29.83
CA PRO A 112 43.58 -11.22 -28.51
C PRO A 112 42.17 -10.62 -28.54
N ASP A 113 41.29 -11.14 -27.70
CA ASP A 113 40.02 -10.49 -27.35
C ASP A 113 40.31 -9.13 -26.70
N PRO A 114 39.60 -8.04 -27.09
CA PRO A 114 39.70 -6.78 -26.38
C PRO A 114 39.11 -6.97 -24.98
N CYS A 115 39.99 -6.88 -23.98
CA CYS A 115 39.64 -6.79 -22.57
C CYS A 115 38.61 -5.66 -22.39
N LEU A 116 37.34 -6.01 -22.19
CA LEU A 116 36.35 -5.12 -21.58
C LEU A 116 36.82 -4.88 -20.16
N GLN A 117 37.55 -3.78 -19.98
CA GLN A 117 37.89 -3.25 -18.67
C GLN A 117 36.57 -2.98 -17.94
N LYS A 118 36.27 -3.88 -17.00
CA LYS A 118 35.19 -3.72 -16.02
C LYS A 118 35.56 -2.49 -15.18
N GLN A 119 34.89 -1.37 -15.47
CA GLN A 119 34.94 -0.18 -14.61
C GLN A 119 34.54 -0.60 -13.17
N PRO A 120 35.21 -0.08 -12.13
CA PRO A 120 34.95 -0.53 -10.77
C PRO A 120 33.60 -0.01 -10.26
N GLY A 121 32.72 -0.94 -9.87
CA GLY A 121 31.74 -0.79 -8.80
C GLY A 121 30.80 0.42 -8.87
N ALA A 122 29.97 0.52 -9.90
CA ALA A 122 28.75 1.31 -9.79
C ALA A 122 27.76 0.54 -8.90
N ASP A 123 27.40 1.10 -7.74
CA ASP A 123 26.30 0.60 -6.92
C ASP A 123 25.04 0.53 -7.78
N PRO A 124 24.44 -0.66 -8.00
CA PRO A 124 23.26 -0.81 -8.85
C PRO A 124 22.11 0.09 -8.38
N ASN A 125 22.01 0.39 -7.07
CA ASN A 125 21.00 1.32 -6.57
C ASN A 125 21.25 2.77 -7.00
N LYS A 126 22.52 3.20 -7.14
CA LYS A 126 22.83 4.54 -7.66
C LYS A 126 22.42 4.73 -9.11
N ALA A 127 22.43 3.67 -9.92
CA ALA A 127 21.97 3.73 -11.31
C ALA A 127 20.44 3.92 -11.38
N LEU A 128 19.69 3.21 -10.53
CA LEU A 128 18.23 3.28 -10.44
C LEU A 128 17.73 4.65 -9.93
N ASP A 129 18.50 5.30 -9.07
CA ASP A 129 18.12 6.57 -8.44
C ASP A 129 18.34 7.81 -9.33
N ARG A 130 19.05 7.69 -10.47
CA ARG A 130 19.51 8.84 -11.29
C ARG A 130 18.37 9.78 -11.72
N PHE A 131 17.19 9.22 -11.99
CA PHE A 131 16.04 9.97 -12.52
C PHE A 131 14.99 10.30 -11.46
N LEU A 132 15.30 10.02 -10.19
CA LEU A 132 14.42 10.37 -9.08
C LEU A 132 14.65 11.83 -8.67
N PRO A 133 13.60 12.54 -8.22
CA PRO A 133 13.75 13.80 -7.52
C PRO A 133 14.83 13.67 -6.43
N PRO A 134 15.81 14.60 -6.36
CA PRO A 134 16.96 14.46 -5.49
C PRO A 134 16.52 14.50 -4.03
N VAL A 135 16.53 13.34 -3.38
CA VAL A 135 16.27 13.18 -1.95
C VAL A 135 17.47 12.48 -1.31
N LYS A 136 18.20 13.21 -0.47
CA LYS A 136 19.24 12.61 0.38
C LYS A 136 18.54 11.77 1.45
N SER A 137 19.16 10.67 1.88
CA SER A 137 18.53 9.77 2.86
C SER A 137 18.14 10.46 4.17
N GLN A 138 18.90 11.50 4.57
CA GLN A 138 18.61 12.33 5.75
C GLN A 138 17.34 13.20 5.61
N ASP A 139 16.93 13.49 4.37
CA ASP A 139 15.78 14.34 4.06
C ASP A 139 14.49 13.53 3.82
N ILE A 140 14.59 12.20 3.68
CA ILE A 140 13.42 11.32 3.49
C ILE A 140 12.33 11.55 4.56
N PRO A 141 12.65 11.67 5.86
CA PRO A 141 11.63 11.95 6.87
C PRO A 141 10.96 13.33 6.72
N ARG A 142 11.60 14.28 6.04
CA ARG A 142 11.00 15.61 5.77
C ARG A 142 10.01 15.55 4.62
N VAL A 143 10.25 14.68 3.63
CA VAL A 143 9.35 14.50 2.47
C VAL A 143 7.94 14.16 2.93
N GLU A 144 7.78 13.25 3.90
CA GLU A 144 6.47 12.90 4.45
C GLU A 144 5.73 14.16 4.92
N LYS A 145 6.37 14.99 5.74
CA LYS A 145 5.78 16.21 6.31
C LYS A 145 5.42 17.24 5.24
N GLU A 146 6.34 17.47 4.30
CA GLU A 146 6.16 18.45 3.22
C GLU A 146 5.09 18.04 2.21
N THR A 147 4.74 16.76 2.15
CA THR A 147 3.77 16.18 1.22
C THR A 147 2.44 15.78 1.87
N ARG A 148 2.23 16.10 3.15
CA ARG A 148 0.93 15.97 3.83
C ARG A 148 -0.16 16.74 3.08
N GLY A 149 -1.39 16.25 3.15
CA GLY A 149 -2.50 16.71 2.32
C GLY A 149 -2.59 16.00 0.96
N GLN A 150 -1.58 15.19 0.61
CA GLN A 150 -1.57 14.24 -0.49
C GLN A 150 -2.12 14.81 -1.81
N TRP A 151 -3.32 14.40 -2.22
CA TRP A 151 -3.94 14.80 -3.50
C TRP A 151 -4.11 16.31 -3.68
N SER A 152 -4.18 17.06 -2.58
CA SER A 152 -4.31 18.52 -2.57
C SER A 152 -2.96 19.26 -2.55
N ASN A 153 -1.85 18.52 -2.39
CA ASN A 153 -0.51 19.06 -2.27
C ASN A 153 0.30 18.82 -3.57
N PRO A 154 0.66 19.86 -4.35
CA PRO A 154 1.46 19.70 -5.56
C PRO A 154 2.80 18.99 -5.35
N LYS A 155 3.45 19.23 -4.20
CA LYS A 155 4.74 18.61 -3.84
C LYS A 155 4.62 17.09 -3.71
N TRP A 156 3.45 16.59 -3.33
CA TRP A 156 3.17 15.17 -3.27
C TRP A 156 3.25 14.50 -4.65
N TYR A 157 2.72 15.16 -5.69
CA TYR A 157 2.83 14.65 -7.07
C TYR A 157 4.28 14.72 -7.58
N GLU A 158 4.98 15.84 -7.34
CA GLU A 158 6.41 15.98 -7.67
C GLU A 158 7.24 14.86 -7.05
N MET A 159 7.03 14.58 -5.76
CA MET A 159 7.78 13.53 -5.05
C MET A 159 7.36 12.11 -5.42
N ARG A 160 6.20 11.91 -6.06
CA ARG A 160 5.78 10.61 -6.61
C ARG A 160 6.33 10.35 -8.00
N GLU A 161 6.77 11.38 -8.71
CA GLU A 161 7.25 11.24 -10.08
C GLU A 161 8.40 10.25 -10.13
N ASN A 162 8.32 9.34 -11.10
CA ASN A 162 9.28 8.26 -11.32
C ASN A 162 9.40 7.28 -10.15
N ARG A 163 8.44 7.22 -9.22
CA ARG A 163 8.40 6.21 -8.16
C ARG A 163 7.23 5.25 -8.34
N ILE A 164 7.48 3.96 -8.17
CA ILE A 164 6.42 2.97 -8.05
C ILE A 164 5.71 3.23 -6.72
N THR A 165 4.40 3.50 -6.81
CA THR A 165 3.58 3.74 -5.61
C THR A 165 2.75 2.52 -5.25
N ALA A 166 2.45 2.38 -3.96
CA ALA A 166 1.72 1.21 -3.43
C ALA A 166 0.42 0.87 -4.18
N SER A 167 -0.35 1.88 -4.63
CA SER A 167 -1.62 1.67 -5.33
C SER A 167 -1.48 1.09 -6.75
N VAL A 168 -0.30 1.18 -7.36
CA VAL A 168 -0.01 0.55 -8.67
C VAL A 168 0.78 -0.75 -8.54
N ALA A 169 1.34 -1.03 -7.36
CA ALA A 169 2.22 -2.19 -7.12
C ALA A 169 1.55 -3.52 -7.50
N SER A 170 0.28 -3.73 -7.14
CA SER A 170 -0.44 -4.96 -7.50
C SER A 170 -0.54 -5.18 -9.01
N LYS A 171 -0.86 -4.12 -9.78
CA LYS A 171 -0.99 -4.20 -11.24
C LYS A 171 0.34 -4.54 -11.90
N ILE A 172 1.42 -3.92 -11.41
CA ILE A 172 2.78 -4.17 -11.89
C ILE A 172 3.21 -5.60 -11.56
N ALA A 173 3.14 -6.00 -10.28
CA ALA A 173 3.59 -7.31 -9.82
C ALA A 173 2.82 -8.48 -10.45
N ASN A 174 1.57 -8.28 -10.85
CA ASN A 174 0.74 -9.27 -11.53
C ASN A 174 0.76 -9.15 -13.08
N SER A 175 1.49 -8.17 -13.63
CA SER A 175 1.59 -8.00 -15.09
C SER A 175 2.33 -9.16 -15.75
N ARG A 176 2.01 -9.44 -17.01
CA ARG A 176 2.72 -10.46 -17.80
C ARG A 176 4.22 -10.16 -17.89
N PHE A 177 4.58 -8.89 -18.05
CA PHE A 177 5.96 -8.40 -18.12
C PHE A 177 6.77 -8.75 -16.86
N ALA A 178 6.26 -8.33 -15.69
CA ALA A 178 6.95 -8.56 -14.42
C ALA A 178 7.04 -10.04 -14.04
N ASN A 179 6.19 -10.89 -14.64
CA ASN A 179 6.22 -12.35 -14.47
C ASN A 179 6.93 -13.08 -15.63
N GLY A 180 7.64 -12.38 -16.51
CA GLY A 180 8.44 -12.99 -17.59
C GLY A 180 7.62 -13.71 -18.67
N LYS A 181 6.34 -13.35 -18.81
CA LYS A 181 5.42 -13.95 -19.81
C LYS A 181 5.34 -13.15 -21.12
N THR A 182 6.03 -12.02 -21.20
CA THR A 182 6.15 -11.14 -22.36
C THR A 182 7.25 -10.11 -22.07
N ASP A 183 7.90 -9.61 -23.12
CA ASP A 183 8.83 -8.46 -23.04
C ASP A 183 8.11 -7.12 -23.29
N GLU A 184 6.81 -7.17 -23.63
CA GLU A 184 6.00 -5.97 -23.84
C GLU A 184 5.74 -5.25 -22.51
N VAL A 185 6.27 -4.03 -22.41
CA VAL A 185 6.04 -3.15 -21.26
C VAL A 185 4.59 -2.66 -21.24
N PRO A 186 3.84 -2.83 -20.13
CA PRO A 186 2.50 -2.30 -19.99
C PRO A 186 2.53 -0.76 -19.89
N GLN A 187 2.30 -0.09 -21.02
CA GLN A 187 2.41 1.37 -21.17
C GLN A 187 1.52 2.16 -20.20
N SER A 188 0.33 1.63 -19.87
CA SER A 188 -0.57 2.28 -18.91
C SER A 188 0.01 2.32 -17.49
N TYR A 189 0.78 1.32 -17.07
CA TYR A 189 1.42 1.27 -15.76
C TYR A 189 2.69 2.11 -15.74
N LEU A 190 3.46 2.08 -16.84
CA LEU A 190 4.62 2.95 -17.02
C LEU A 190 4.21 4.42 -16.91
N LYS A 191 3.18 4.83 -17.65
CA LYS A 191 2.63 6.20 -17.60
C LYS A 191 2.19 6.58 -16.19
N ALA A 192 1.59 5.66 -15.44
CA ALA A 192 1.16 5.92 -14.06
C ALA A 192 2.33 6.15 -13.09
N VAL A 193 3.52 5.62 -13.39
CA VAL A 193 4.74 5.81 -12.60
C VAL A 193 5.47 7.09 -12.99
N VAL A 194 5.63 7.37 -14.29
CA VAL A 194 6.44 8.50 -14.78
C VAL A 194 5.68 9.82 -14.89
N ASN A 195 4.35 9.79 -14.77
CA ASN A 195 3.52 11.00 -14.78
C ASN A 195 2.34 10.85 -13.79
N PRO A 196 2.61 10.92 -12.47
CA PRO A 196 1.58 10.92 -11.46
C PRO A 196 0.93 12.32 -11.42
N GLY A 197 0.08 12.63 -12.39
CA GLY A 197 -0.72 13.85 -12.41
C GLY A 197 -2.13 13.64 -11.85
N PRO A 198 -2.90 14.72 -11.60
CA PRO A 198 -4.31 14.61 -11.25
C PRO A 198 -5.07 13.95 -12.40
N GLY A 199 -5.54 12.72 -12.16
CA GLY A 199 -6.32 11.94 -13.12
C GLY A 199 -7.80 12.33 -13.13
N VAL A 200 -8.57 11.70 -14.03
CA VAL A 200 -10.02 11.84 -14.06
C VAL A 200 -10.62 11.31 -12.76
N GLN A 201 -11.32 12.19 -12.02
CA GLN A 201 -11.99 11.81 -10.80
C GLN A 201 -13.33 11.12 -11.11
N THR A 202 -13.41 9.82 -10.81
CA THR A 202 -14.64 9.04 -10.99
C THR A 202 -15.63 9.26 -9.84
N PRO A 203 -16.93 8.99 -10.02
CA PRO A 203 -17.90 9.04 -8.92
C PRO A 203 -17.51 8.18 -7.71
N ALA A 204 -16.87 7.03 -7.95
CA ALA A 204 -16.37 6.16 -6.89
C ALA A 204 -15.20 6.78 -6.12
N MET A 205 -14.29 7.48 -6.80
CA MET A 205 -13.20 8.24 -6.15
C MET A 205 -13.75 9.40 -5.33
N SER A 206 -14.68 10.20 -5.88
CA SER A 206 -15.36 11.28 -5.16
C SER A 206 -16.14 10.78 -3.94
N TRP A 207 -16.69 9.57 -4.03
CA TRP A 207 -17.33 8.91 -2.89
C TRP A 207 -16.31 8.55 -1.81
N GLY A 208 -15.16 7.96 -2.19
CA GLY A 208 -14.04 7.69 -1.29
C GLY A 208 -13.64 8.92 -0.49
N ILE A 209 -13.22 9.97 -1.20
CA ILE A 209 -12.72 11.23 -0.63
C ILE A 209 -13.72 11.84 0.37
N ARG A 210 -15.01 11.87 0.02
CA ARG A 210 -16.03 12.48 0.89
C ARG A 210 -16.31 11.69 2.18
N ASN A 211 -16.10 10.38 2.18
CA ASN A 211 -16.46 9.51 3.31
C ASN A 211 -15.25 9.09 4.14
N GLU A 212 -14.03 9.32 3.68
CA GLU A 212 -12.79 8.93 4.37
C GLU A 212 -12.72 9.50 5.79
N LYS A 213 -12.98 10.80 5.96
CA LYS A 213 -12.99 11.44 7.29
C LYS A 213 -14.00 10.80 8.26
N ALA A 214 -15.19 10.45 7.77
CA ALA A 214 -16.21 9.78 8.57
C ALA A 214 -15.79 8.35 8.94
N ALA A 215 -15.13 7.65 8.02
CA ALA A 215 -14.58 6.32 8.25
C ALA A 215 -13.48 6.32 9.32
N VAL A 216 -12.55 7.30 9.26
CA VAL A 216 -11.50 7.49 10.27
C VAL A 216 -12.11 7.76 11.65
N GLN A 217 -13.11 8.65 11.74
CA GLN A 217 -13.81 8.93 13.00
C GLN A 217 -14.51 7.70 13.56
N ALA A 218 -15.17 6.90 12.71
CA ALA A 218 -15.83 5.66 13.12
C ALA A 218 -14.81 4.62 13.62
N TYR A 219 -13.64 4.54 12.99
CA TYR A 219 -12.52 3.71 13.44
C TYR A 219 -12.01 4.13 14.82
N GLU A 220 -11.73 5.43 15.04
CA GLU A 220 -11.28 5.95 16.34
C GLU A 220 -12.29 5.67 17.47
N GLN A 221 -13.59 5.85 17.19
CA GLN A 221 -14.66 5.55 18.13
C GLN A 221 -14.73 4.06 18.49
N LYS A 222 -14.59 3.18 17.49
CA LYS A 222 -14.55 1.72 17.72
C LYS A 222 -13.36 1.31 18.59
N ALA A 223 -12.18 1.85 18.31
CA ALA A 223 -10.97 1.58 19.07
C ALA A 223 -11.13 2.03 20.54
N ARG A 224 -11.71 3.21 20.77
CA ARG A 224 -12.04 3.71 22.12
C ARG A 224 -13.04 2.78 22.83
N ALA A 225 -14.09 2.33 22.16
CA ALA A 225 -15.13 1.47 22.74
C ALA A 225 -14.59 0.12 23.23
N VAL A 226 -13.53 -0.41 22.59
CA VAL A 226 -12.86 -1.65 23.01
C VAL A 226 -11.69 -1.42 23.98
N GLY A 227 -11.59 -0.23 24.57
CA GLY A 227 -10.58 0.11 25.58
C GLY A 227 -9.17 0.37 25.02
N LYS A 228 -9.05 0.63 23.71
CA LYS A 228 -7.78 0.92 23.02
C LYS A 228 -7.88 2.27 22.30
N PRO A 229 -7.97 3.40 23.02
CA PRO A 229 -8.09 4.71 22.38
C PRO A 229 -6.90 5.03 21.49
N VAL A 230 -7.18 5.42 20.25
CA VAL A 230 -6.18 5.81 19.25
C VAL A 230 -6.56 7.13 18.59
N LYS A 231 -5.55 7.80 18.06
CA LYS A 231 -5.70 8.95 17.17
C LYS A 231 -5.07 8.62 15.82
N VAL A 232 -5.74 8.96 14.73
CA VAL A 232 -5.17 8.86 13.38
C VAL A 232 -4.63 10.22 12.99
N GLU A 233 -3.33 10.27 12.65
CA GLU A 233 -2.69 11.45 12.10
C GLU A 233 -2.56 11.34 10.58
N ASP A 234 -2.85 12.46 9.91
CA ASP A 234 -2.61 12.60 8.48
C ASP A 234 -1.11 12.47 8.17
N CYS A 235 -0.81 11.83 7.04
CA CYS A 235 0.56 11.65 6.57
C CYS A 235 0.71 11.94 5.07
N GLY A 236 1.94 12.19 4.64
CA GLY A 236 2.28 12.43 3.24
C GLY A 236 2.82 11.20 2.52
N LEU A 237 3.90 11.38 1.78
CA LEU A 237 4.60 10.35 1.03
C LEU A 237 5.77 9.80 1.83
N PHE A 238 5.74 8.50 2.11
CA PHE A 238 6.89 7.74 2.56
C PHE A 238 7.70 7.28 1.34
N ILE A 239 9.02 7.43 1.41
CA ILE A 239 9.97 6.90 0.42
C ILE A 239 10.78 5.81 1.12
N HIS A 240 10.95 4.65 0.47
CA HIS A 240 11.74 3.57 1.05
C HIS A 240 13.20 4.02 1.18
N PRO A 241 13.86 3.81 2.35
CA PRO A 241 15.21 4.33 2.62
C PRO A 241 16.27 3.82 1.64
N ASP A 242 16.25 2.52 1.36
CA ASP A 242 17.24 1.87 0.47
C ASP A 242 16.80 1.77 -1.00
N LYS A 243 15.48 1.81 -1.27
CA LYS A 243 14.88 1.59 -2.59
C LYS A 243 14.07 2.80 -2.97
N LYS A 244 14.72 3.95 -3.20
CA LYS A 244 14.05 5.24 -3.35
C LYS A 244 13.07 5.31 -4.50
N TRP A 245 13.14 4.37 -5.43
CA TRP A 245 12.17 4.15 -6.50
C TRP A 245 10.81 3.63 -6.01
N LEU A 246 10.69 3.24 -4.75
CA LEU A 246 9.46 2.79 -4.11
C LEU A 246 8.94 3.84 -3.12
N ALA A 247 7.64 4.15 -3.21
CA ALA A 247 6.98 5.11 -2.34
C ALA A 247 5.54 4.70 -1.98
N ALA A 248 5.02 5.27 -0.89
CA ALA A 248 3.69 4.95 -0.41
C ALA A 248 3.07 6.13 0.34
N SER A 249 1.76 6.29 0.20
CA SER A 249 0.96 7.21 1.02
C SER A 249 -0.18 6.41 1.59
N PRO A 250 -0.09 5.96 2.86
CA PRO A 250 -1.23 5.42 3.57
C PRO A 250 -2.23 6.54 3.89
N ASP A 251 -3.45 6.17 4.28
CA ASP A 251 -4.49 7.14 4.61
C ASP A 251 -4.27 7.77 6.00
N GLY A 252 -3.42 7.17 6.85
CA GLY A 252 -2.97 7.78 8.09
C GLY A 252 -1.97 6.94 8.89
N VAL A 253 -1.39 7.53 9.92
CA VAL A 253 -0.60 6.84 10.95
C VAL A 253 -1.44 6.74 12.22
N ILE A 254 -1.62 5.51 12.72
CA ILE A 254 -2.35 5.24 13.96
C ILE A 254 -1.40 5.51 15.12
N LYS A 255 -1.83 6.33 16.06
CA LYS A 255 -1.10 6.63 17.30
C LYS A 255 -1.92 6.27 18.52
N GLU A 256 -1.26 5.78 19.55
CA GLU A 256 -1.90 5.62 20.86
C GLU A 256 -2.27 7.01 21.41
N GLU A 257 -3.51 7.18 21.88
CA GLU A 257 -3.98 8.51 22.29
C GLU A 257 -3.24 9.05 23.53
N THR A 258 -2.82 8.17 24.43
CA THR A 258 -2.18 8.56 25.71
C THR A 258 -0.69 8.89 25.56
N THR A 259 0.05 8.08 24.81
CA THR A 259 1.51 8.21 24.69
C THR A 259 1.95 8.90 23.41
N GLY A 260 1.07 8.98 22.40
CA GLY A 260 1.42 9.44 21.05
C GLY A 260 2.31 8.46 20.28
N LYS A 261 2.51 7.24 20.78
CA LYS A 261 3.34 6.22 20.12
C LYS A 261 2.69 5.75 18.82
N ASP A 262 3.49 5.69 17.76
CA ASP A 262 3.09 5.10 16.48
C ASP A 262 2.77 3.60 16.66
N LEU A 263 1.56 3.23 16.29
CA LEU A 263 1.02 1.88 16.42
C LEU A 263 1.00 1.13 15.09
N GLY A 264 0.86 1.81 13.96
CA GLY A 264 0.63 1.16 12.66
C GLY A 264 0.17 2.17 11.61
N LEU A 265 -0.06 1.67 10.40
CA LEU A 265 -0.68 2.46 9.33
C LEU A 265 -2.20 2.25 9.30
N LEU A 266 -2.93 3.20 8.74
CA LEU A 266 -4.34 3.07 8.41
C LEU A 266 -4.52 3.11 6.89
N GLU A 267 -5.31 2.18 6.37
CA GLU A 267 -5.75 2.20 4.96
C GLU A 267 -7.28 2.07 4.93
N VAL A 268 -7.95 3.08 4.42
CA VAL A 268 -9.40 3.23 4.39
C VAL A 268 -9.94 2.97 2.99
N LYS A 269 -11.04 2.22 2.90
CA LYS A 269 -11.80 2.03 1.67
C LYS A 269 -13.28 2.23 1.91
N CYS A 270 -13.87 3.14 1.14
CA CYS A 270 -15.30 3.39 1.11
C CYS A 270 -15.88 2.85 -0.21
N PRO A 271 -16.29 1.57 -0.30
CA PRO A 271 -16.66 0.95 -1.57
C PRO A 271 -17.97 1.51 -2.13
N TYR A 272 -17.92 2.28 -3.22
CA TYR A 272 -19.12 2.88 -3.82
C TYR A 272 -20.17 1.83 -4.22
N LYS A 273 -19.77 0.72 -4.84
CA LYS A 273 -20.68 -0.39 -5.25
C LYS A 273 -21.48 -0.96 -4.08
N HIS A 274 -20.84 -1.08 -2.91
CA HIS A 274 -21.40 -1.74 -1.72
C HIS A 274 -21.77 -0.75 -0.60
N ARG A 275 -21.85 0.55 -0.91
CA ARG A 275 -22.05 1.63 0.07
C ARG A 275 -23.29 1.47 0.95
N ASN A 276 -24.35 0.83 0.46
CA ASN A 276 -25.60 0.61 1.18
C ASN A 276 -25.75 -0.86 1.67
N ARG A 277 -24.67 -1.63 1.69
CA ARG A 277 -24.64 -3.03 2.14
C ARG A 277 -23.86 -3.16 3.44
N THR A 278 -24.14 -4.20 4.21
CA THR A 278 -23.21 -4.63 5.27
C THR A 278 -21.95 -5.20 4.59
N VAL A 279 -20.84 -5.22 5.30
CA VAL A 279 -19.60 -5.84 4.84
C VAL A 279 -19.82 -7.34 4.61
N ARG A 280 -20.61 -8.01 5.48
CA ARG A 280 -21.02 -9.42 5.26
C ARG A 280 -21.82 -9.61 3.98
N GLU A 281 -22.75 -8.71 3.65
CA GLU A 281 -23.48 -8.72 2.37
C GLU A 281 -22.52 -8.48 1.18
N ALA A 282 -21.56 -7.57 1.34
CA ALA A 282 -20.57 -7.25 0.31
C ALA A 282 -19.60 -8.42 0.05
N CYS A 283 -19.24 -9.22 1.07
CA CYS A 283 -18.39 -10.41 0.94
C CYS A 283 -18.96 -11.49 0.00
N LYS A 284 -20.27 -11.47 -0.28
CA LYS A 284 -20.90 -12.37 -1.28
C LYS A 284 -20.47 -12.04 -2.71
N ASP A 285 -19.94 -10.84 -2.95
CA ASP A 285 -19.35 -10.46 -4.22
C ASP A 285 -17.90 -10.97 -4.29
N LYS A 286 -17.61 -11.82 -5.28
CA LYS A 286 -16.26 -12.40 -5.47
C LYS A 286 -15.17 -11.33 -5.63
N ASP A 287 -15.52 -10.19 -6.21
CA ASP A 287 -14.60 -9.08 -6.50
C ASP A 287 -14.45 -8.13 -5.29
N PHE A 288 -15.18 -8.36 -4.19
CA PHE A 288 -15.01 -7.59 -2.97
C PHE A 288 -13.70 -7.94 -2.27
N CYS A 289 -13.08 -6.94 -1.64
CA CYS A 289 -11.74 -7.07 -1.05
C CYS A 289 -11.69 -7.95 0.21
N LEU A 290 -12.78 -8.01 0.97
CA LEU A 290 -12.84 -8.80 2.20
C LEU A 290 -13.54 -10.13 1.99
N GLU A 291 -13.20 -11.09 2.84
CA GLU A 291 -13.90 -12.35 3.02
C GLU A 291 -14.26 -12.54 4.50
N VAL A 292 -15.25 -13.38 4.75
CA VAL A 292 -15.65 -13.75 6.11
C VAL A 292 -14.64 -14.76 6.64
N ASP A 293 -14.08 -14.48 7.82
CA ASP A 293 -13.17 -15.37 8.54
C ASP A 293 -13.73 -15.64 9.93
N GLY A 294 -14.48 -16.74 10.04
CA GLY A 294 -15.31 -17.06 11.22
C GLY A 294 -16.31 -15.93 11.53
N ASP A 295 -16.18 -15.35 12.71
CA ASP A 295 -16.99 -14.22 13.18
C ASP A 295 -16.41 -12.85 12.79
N SER A 296 -15.28 -12.84 12.08
CA SER A 296 -14.53 -11.65 11.69
C SER A 296 -14.39 -11.53 10.17
N TYR A 297 -13.51 -10.63 9.72
CA TYR A 297 -13.22 -10.41 8.30
C TYR A 297 -11.71 -10.44 8.06
N ALA A 298 -11.33 -10.97 6.90
CA ALA A 298 -9.95 -10.96 6.43
C ALA A 298 -9.84 -10.24 5.08
N LEU A 299 -8.71 -9.57 4.85
CA LEU A 299 -8.36 -9.00 3.55
C LEU A 299 -7.84 -10.12 2.67
N LYS A 300 -8.50 -10.36 1.53
CA LYS A 300 -8.12 -11.42 0.60
C LYS A 300 -6.69 -11.23 0.12
N LYS A 301 -5.82 -12.22 0.34
CA LYS A 301 -4.40 -12.16 -0.05
C LYS A 301 -4.18 -12.01 -1.56
N ASN A 302 -5.13 -12.45 -2.38
CA ASN A 302 -5.09 -12.30 -3.84
C ASN A 302 -5.66 -10.96 -4.35
N HIS A 303 -6.24 -10.14 -3.46
CA HIS A 303 -6.81 -8.85 -3.85
C HIS A 303 -5.72 -7.78 -3.92
N GLY A 304 -5.85 -6.84 -4.85
CA GLY A 304 -4.79 -5.85 -5.09
C GLY A 304 -4.52 -4.92 -3.90
N TYR A 305 -5.53 -4.67 -3.06
CA TYR A 305 -5.35 -3.93 -1.80
C TYR A 305 -4.43 -4.66 -0.80
N PHE A 306 -4.34 -5.99 -0.82
CA PHE A 306 -3.36 -6.68 0.03
C PHE A 306 -1.94 -6.31 -0.40
N THR A 307 -1.65 -6.38 -1.71
CA THR A 307 -0.34 -5.94 -2.23
C THR A 307 -0.06 -4.47 -1.94
N GLN A 308 -1.08 -3.61 -2.02
CA GLN A 308 -0.95 -2.19 -1.68
C GLN A 308 -0.55 -1.99 -0.21
N VAL A 309 -1.24 -2.64 0.73
CA VAL A 309 -0.92 -2.56 2.16
C VAL A 309 0.48 -3.13 2.44
N GLN A 310 0.83 -4.28 1.86
CA GLN A 310 2.17 -4.86 2.01
C GLN A 310 3.27 -3.91 1.49
N CYS A 311 3.02 -3.22 0.37
CA CYS A 311 3.93 -2.20 -0.15
C CYS A 311 4.04 -0.98 0.78
N GLN A 312 2.93 -0.53 1.38
CA GLN A 312 2.94 0.56 2.37
C GLN A 312 3.79 0.20 3.59
N LEU A 313 3.59 -1.00 4.15
CA LEU A 313 4.34 -1.51 5.29
C LEU A 313 5.84 -1.61 5.01
N ALA A 314 6.21 -2.22 3.88
CA ALA A 314 7.61 -2.32 3.46
C ALA A 314 8.26 -0.94 3.24
N THR A 315 7.54 0.00 2.61
CA THR A 315 8.07 1.33 2.28
C THR A 315 8.25 2.19 3.52
N ALA A 316 7.28 2.20 4.42
CA ALA A 316 7.26 3.06 5.60
C ALA A 316 7.97 2.44 6.81
N GLY A 317 8.36 1.16 6.75
CA GLY A 317 9.03 0.46 7.85
C GLY A 317 8.11 0.10 9.02
N PHE A 318 6.81 -0.12 8.75
CA PHE A 318 5.82 -0.54 9.74
C PHE A 318 5.56 -2.04 9.66
N GLU A 319 5.31 -2.68 10.79
CA GLU A 319 5.00 -4.12 10.85
C GLU A 319 3.52 -4.44 10.64
N ARG A 320 2.64 -3.46 10.78
CA ARG A 320 1.18 -3.65 10.69
C ARG A 320 0.42 -2.43 10.21
N ALA A 321 -0.74 -2.71 9.60
CA ALA A 321 -1.74 -1.72 9.24
C ALA A 321 -3.14 -2.22 9.63
N ASP A 322 -4.04 -1.30 9.97
CA ASP A 322 -5.46 -1.59 10.02
C ASP A 322 -6.10 -1.20 8.69
N PHE A 323 -6.67 -2.20 8.01
CA PHE A 323 -7.42 -2.02 6.79
C PHE A 323 -8.90 -1.83 7.12
N VAL A 324 -9.42 -0.63 6.87
CA VAL A 324 -10.76 -0.22 7.24
C VAL A 324 -11.67 -0.21 6.01
N VAL A 325 -12.79 -0.90 6.08
CA VAL A 325 -13.85 -0.80 5.09
C VAL A 325 -15.08 -0.15 5.68
N HIS A 326 -15.44 1.02 5.14
CA HIS A 326 -16.55 1.82 5.62
C HIS A 326 -17.70 1.84 4.61
N THR A 327 -18.86 1.33 5.03
CA THR A 327 -20.13 1.47 4.33
C THR A 327 -21.07 2.34 5.15
N LYS A 328 -22.22 2.74 4.60
CA LYS A 328 -23.23 3.46 5.37
C LYS A 328 -23.87 2.61 6.48
N LYS A 329 -23.72 1.29 6.43
CA LYS A 329 -24.29 0.37 7.43
C LYS A 329 -23.30 0.04 8.55
N GLU A 330 -22.02 -0.07 8.25
CA GLU A 330 -21.01 -0.41 9.25
C GLU A 330 -19.58 -0.03 8.83
N THR A 331 -18.65 -0.17 9.79
CA THR A 331 -17.20 -0.03 9.57
C THR A 331 -16.52 -1.33 9.97
N ALA A 332 -15.95 -2.09 9.04
CA ALA A 332 -15.10 -3.23 9.36
C ALA A 332 -13.65 -2.76 9.54
N VAL A 333 -12.96 -3.33 10.52
CA VAL A 333 -11.53 -3.09 10.78
C VAL A 333 -10.84 -4.44 10.68
N VAL A 334 -9.86 -4.54 9.79
CA VAL A 334 -9.13 -5.78 9.50
C VAL A 334 -7.64 -5.53 9.73
N PRO A 335 -7.05 -6.08 10.81
CA PRO A 335 -5.62 -5.99 11.03
C PRO A 335 -4.86 -6.76 9.94
N VAL A 336 -3.83 -6.15 9.38
CA VAL A 336 -2.95 -6.73 8.36
C VAL A 336 -1.51 -6.64 8.83
N GLN A 337 -0.87 -7.78 9.05
CA GLN A 337 0.54 -7.87 9.37
C GLN A 337 1.39 -7.85 8.10
N PHE A 338 2.61 -7.36 8.21
CA PHE A 338 3.60 -7.49 7.15
C PHE A 338 3.90 -8.98 6.89
N ASP A 339 3.75 -9.40 5.63
CA ASP A 339 3.95 -10.76 5.16
C ASP A 339 5.27 -10.78 4.38
N ALA A 340 6.37 -11.07 5.09
CA ALA A 340 7.72 -11.05 4.52
C ALA A 340 7.89 -12.07 3.38
N GLU A 341 7.20 -13.22 3.44
CA GLU A 341 7.26 -14.22 2.37
C GLU A 341 6.55 -13.75 1.10
N PHE A 342 5.39 -13.11 1.25
CA PHE A 342 4.69 -12.46 0.15
C PHE A 342 5.53 -11.32 -0.44
N TRP A 343 6.12 -10.48 0.40
CA TRP A 343 6.92 -9.35 -0.05
C TRP A 343 8.18 -9.79 -0.79
N ARG A 344 8.89 -10.82 -0.31
CA ARG A 344 10.07 -11.40 -0.99
C ARG A 344 9.79 -11.88 -2.40
N LYS A 345 8.55 -12.25 -2.71
CA LYS A 345 8.10 -12.65 -4.07
C LYS A 345 7.61 -11.46 -4.91
N THR A 346 7.19 -10.39 -4.27
CA THR A 346 6.57 -9.22 -4.89
C THR A 346 7.61 -8.18 -5.29
N GLU A 347 8.52 -7.86 -4.37
CA GLU A 347 9.55 -6.83 -4.56
C GLU A 347 10.41 -7.04 -5.80
N PRO A 348 10.96 -8.25 -6.09
CA PRO A 348 11.75 -8.45 -7.31
C PRO A 348 10.98 -8.17 -8.60
N LYS A 349 9.65 -8.36 -8.60
CA LYS A 349 8.80 -8.06 -9.76
C LYS A 349 8.64 -6.55 -9.96
N LEU A 350 8.54 -5.79 -8.87
CA LEU A 350 8.50 -4.33 -8.91
C LEU A 350 9.85 -3.77 -9.35
N GLU A 351 10.94 -4.31 -8.80
CA GLU A 351 12.31 -3.94 -9.16
C GLU A 351 12.57 -4.21 -10.64
N LYS A 352 12.22 -5.41 -11.15
CA LYS A 352 12.30 -5.74 -12.57
C LYS A 352 11.56 -4.70 -13.42
N PHE A 353 10.33 -4.38 -13.06
CA PHE A 353 9.56 -3.36 -13.80
C PHE A 353 10.25 -1.99 -13.75
N TYR A 354 10.81 -1.61 -12.61
CA TYR A 354 11.52 -0.35 -12.48
C TYR A 354 12.78 -0.31 -13.36
N SER A 355 13.64 -1.33 -13.26
CA SER A 355 14.92 -1.40 -13.96
C SER A 355 14.79 -1.62 -15.46
N GLU A 356 13.79 -2.38 -15.91
CA GLU A 356 13.65 -2.77 -17.32
C GLU A 356 12.58 -1.99 -18.08
N ALA A 357 11.69 -1.27 -17.40
CA ALA A 357 10.67 -0.44 -18.05
C ALA A 357 10.79 1.05 -17.72
N VAL A 358 10.90 1.39 -16.43
CA VAL A 358 10.90 2.80 -16.00
C VAL A 358 12.23 3.48 -16.33
N VAL A 359 13.36 2.90 -15.93
CA VAL A 359 14.69 3.48 -16.17
C VAL A 359 14.97 3.67 -17.67
N PRO A 360 14.79 2.67 -18.56
CA PRO A 360 15.03 2.85 -19.99
C PRO A 360 14.16 3.93 -20.63
N HIS A 361 12.90 4.05 -20.18
CA HIS A 361 12.00 5.11 -20.66
C HIS A 361 12.51 6.51 -20.27
N LEU A 362 13.02 6.67 -19.05
CA LEU A 362 13.56 7.95 -18.56
C LEU A 362 14.88 8.30 -19.25
N GLU A 363 15.73 7.32 -19.53
CA GLU A 363 16.95 7.48 -20.34
C GLU A 363 16.63 7.95 -21.75
N GLN A 364 15.66 7.31 -22.42
CA GLN A 364 15.22 7.70 -23.76
C GLN A 364 14.65 9.13 -23.78
N LYS A 365 13.84 9.49 -22.77
CA LYS A 365 13.27 10.84 -22.63
C LYS A 365 14.36 11.91 -22.40
N ALA A 366 15.35 11.60 -21.56
CA ALA A 366 16.47 12.50 -21.31
C ALA A 366 17.36 12.67 -22.54
N GLY A 367 17.64 11.56 -23.25
CA GLY A 367 18.36 11.56 -24.52
C GLY A 367 17.64 12.39 -25.58
N GLY A 368 16.36 12.14 -25.85
CA GLY A 368 15.59 12.90 -26.84
C GLY A 368 15.49 14.40 -26.54
N SER A 369 15.48 14.80 -25.27
CA SER A 369 15.49 16.22 -24.88
C SER A 369 16.84 16.92 -25.09
N ALA A 370 17.95 16.19 -25.17
CA ALA A 370 19.26 16.76 -25.45
C ALA A 370 19.41 17.13 -26.92
N TRP A 371 18.93 16.26 -27.82
CA TRP A 371 18.98 16.48 -29.27
C TRP A 371 18.01 17.58 -29.73
N ALA A 372 16.85 17.72 -29.09
CA ALA A 372 15.90 18.79 -29.39
C ALA A 372 16.32 20.19 -28.91
N LYS A 373 17.47 20.33 -28.23
CA LYS A 373 18.05 21.62 -27.82
C LYS A 373 19.24 22.06 -28.70
N GLU A 374 19.67 21.21 -29.63
CA GLU A 374 20.78 21.48 -30.56
C GLU A 374 20.31 21.86 -31.98
N GLU A 375 19.01 21.82 -32.24
CA GLU A 375 18.34 22.43 -33.40
C GLU A 375 17.71 23.78 -33.02
#